data_AF-A0A3D3SC49-F1
#
_entry.id   AF-A0A3D3SC49-F1
#
_cell.length_a   1.000
_cell.length_b   1.000
_cell.length_c   1.000
_cell.angle_alpha   90.00
_cell.angle_beta   90.00
_cell.angle_gamma   90.00
#
_symmetry.space_group_name_H-M   'P 1'
#
loop_
_entity.id
_entity.type
_entity.pdbx_description
1 polymer ?
#
loop_
_entity_poly.entity_id
_entity_poly.type
_entity_poly.pdbx_seq_one_letter_code
_entity_poly.pdbx_strand_id
1 'polypeptide(L)'
;MSDHKYESPDNGAATSSPKPEKRQFSPIAERNARFRALVRQAPESPGVYIMRDPEGHIIYVGKAKVLKNRLLSYFSGKKDIKTRHLVSRVENIEWILAGSEYDALLIENNLIKEHTPKYNINLKDGKTYPSIRITNEEFPRIFKTRRIINDGSEYFGPFPSSETIDTYLELIKRLFPLRRCVTMRKRETPCMYYHIGRCSGPCAGKITREAYLERVGQIRKLLSGETAELL
;
A
#
# COMPACT_ATOMS: atom_id res chain seq x y z
N MET A 1 -44.99 64.72 -67.11
CA MET A 1 -45.17 63.62 -68.08
C MET A 1 -44.02 62.65 -67.83
N SER A 2 -44.16 61.47 -67.23
CA SER A 2 -45.35 60.68 -66.91
C SER A 2 -44.96 59.59 -65.90
N ASP A 3 -45.86 59.36 -64.96
CA ASP A 3 -46.27 58.09 -64.37
C ASP A 3 -45.38 57.20 -63.48
N HIS A 4 -46.02 56.89 -62.35
CA HIS A 4 -45.78 55.92 -61.30
C HIS A 4 -45.36 54.52 -61.75
N LYS A 5 -44.57 53.85 -60.90
CA LYS A 5 -45.09 52.74 -60.07
C LYS A 5 -44.21 52.44 -58.87
N TYR A 6 -44.88 52.29 -57.74
CA TYR A 6 -44.37 51.82 -56.46
C TYR A 6 -44.76 50.35 -56.35
N GLU A 7 -43.81 49.47 -56.02
CA GLU A 7 -44.06 48.15 -55.43
C GLU A 7 -42.82 47.77 -54.59
N SER A 8 -43.07 47.37 -53.35
CA SER A 8 -42.15 46.70 -52.41
C SER A 8 -42.93 45.50 -51.85
N PRO A 9 -42.37 44.55 -51.05
CA PRO A 9 -40.99 44.33 -50.60
C PRO A 9 -40.56 42.83 -50.71
N ASP A 10 -39.56 42.42 -49.91
CA ASP A 10 -39.10 41.06 -49.57
C ASP A 10 -38.10 40.36 -50.51
N ASN A 11 -36.85 40.24 -50.03
CA ASN A 11 -36.43 38.98 -49.41
C ASN A 11 -34.99 39.03 -48.85
N GLY A 12 -34.86 38.59 -47.60
CA GLY A 12 -33.78 37.68 -47.20
C GLY A 12 -32.44 38.29 -46.81
N ALA A 13 -32.36 38.77 -45.57
CA ALA A 13 -31.09 38.81 -44.84
C ALA A 13 -30.57 37.38 -44.64
N ALA A 14 -29.59 36.95 -45.45
CA ALA A 14 -28.81 35.75 -45.19
C ALA A 14 -27.50 36.13 -44.50
N THR A 15 -27.57 36.37 -43.19
CA THR A 15 -26.38 36.35 -42.32
C THR A 15 -25.88 34.91 -42.26
N SER A 16 -24.80 34.61 -42.97
CA SER A 16 -24.12 33.33 -42.89
C SER A 16 -23.43 33.20 -41.52
N SER A 17 -24.08 32.49 -40.60
CA SER A 17 -23.48 32.08 -39.34
C SER A 17 -22.21 31.27 -39.61
N PRO A 18 -21.06 31.59 -39.01
CA PRO A 18 -19.86 30.78 -39.17
C PRO A 18 -20.10 29.38 -38.58
N LYS A 19 -19.82 28.34 -39.37
CA LYS A 19 -19.84 26.93 -38.94
C LYS A 19 -18.96 26.77 -37.68
N PRO A 20 -19.36 25.96 -36.69
CA PRO A 20 -18.55 25.76 -35.50
C PRO A 20 -17.28 24.99 -35.88
N GLU A 21 -16.13 25.66 -35.83
CA GLU A 21 -14.83 25.02 -35.87
C GLU A 21 -14.74 24.01 -34.73
N LYS A 22 -14.49 22.74 -35.06
CA LYS A 22 -14.23 21.69 -34.08
C LYS A 22 -13.03 22.13 -33.23
N ARG A 23 -13.26 22.49 -31.96
CA ARG A 23 -12.19 22.75 -30.99
C ARG A 23 -11.26 21.54 -30.94
N GLN A 24 -10.10 21.62 -31.60
CA GLN A 24 -9.03 20.65 -31.43
C GLN A 24 -8.51 20.80 -30.00
N PHE A 25 -8.67 19.74 -29.20
CA PHE A 25 -8.12 19.71 -27.86
C PHE A 25 -6.61 19.48 -27.95
N SER A 26 -5.82 20.09 -27.06
CA SER A 26 -4.38 19.78 -27.02
C SER A 26 -4.17 18.30 -26.67
N PRO A 27 -3.09 17.64 -27.13
CA PRO A 27 -2.82 16.23 -26.85
C PRO A 27 -2.87 15.88 -25.35
N ILE A 28 -2.53 16.85 -24.49
CA ILE A 28 -2.58 16.71 -23.02
C ILE A 28 -4.03 16.71 -22.51
N ALA A 29 -4.91 17.55 -23.07
CA ALA A 29 -6.31 17.63 -22.68
C ALA A 29 -7.07 16.36 -23.08
N GLU A 30 -6.81 15.81 -24.27
CA GLU A 30 -7.39 14.54 -24.73
C GLU A 30 -6.96 13.37 -23.85
N ARG A 31 -5.66 13.27 -23.55
CA ARG A 31 -5.12 12.26 -22.63
C ARG A 31 -5.79 12.33 -21.25
N ASN A 32 -5.91 13.53 -20.68
CA ASN A 32 -6.56 13.72 -19.38
C ASN A 32 -8.05 13.37 -19.42
N ALA A 33 -8.75 13.65 -20.53
CA ALA A 33 -10.13 13.27 -20.72
C ALA A 33 -10.30 11.74 -20.78
N ARG A 34 -9.42 11.05 -21.53
CA ARG A 34 -9.35 9.58 -21.58
C ARG A 34 -9.16 8.97 -20.19
N PHE A 35 -8.18 9.44 -19.42
CA PHE A 35 -7.95 8.92 -18.07
C PHE A 35 -9.12 9.20 -17.14
N ARG A 36 -9.76 10.37 -17.21
CA ARG A 36 -10.96 10.66 -16.41
C ARG A 36 -12.11 9.71 -16.76
N ALA A 37 -12.28 9.37 -18.04
CA ALA A 37 -13.29 8.40 -18.46
C ALA A 37 -12.99 6.99 -17.92
N LEU A 38 -11.74 6.52 -18.05
CA LEU A 38 -11.29 5.23 -17.52
C LEU A 38 -11.49 5.14 -16.00
N VAL A 39 -11.02 6.14 -15.28
CA VAL A 39 -11.07 6.17 -13.81
C VAL A 39 -12.49 6.23 -13.25
N ARG A 40 -13.46 6.77 -14.00
CA ARG A 40 -14.87 6.73 -13.58
C ARG A 40 -15.46 5.32 -13.60
N GLN A 41 -14.87 4.41 -14.38
CA GLN A 41 -15.25 3.00 -14.43
C GLN A 41 -14.61 2.18 -13.31
N ALA A 42 -13.66 2.76 -12.55
CA ALA A 42 -13.04 2.06 -11.44
C ALA A 42 -14.07 1.72 -10.36
N PRO A 43 -13.96 0.54 -9.73
CA PRO A 43 -14.92 0.06 -8.75
C PRO A 43 -14.85 0.86 -7.45
N GLU A 44 -15.97 0.89 -6.72
CA GLU A 44 -16.06 1.47 -5.37
C GLU A 44 -15.67 0.44 -4.31
N SER A 45 -14.52 -0.20 -4.51
CA SER A 45 -14.04 -1.30 -3.68
C SER A 45 -12.56 -1.12 -3.32
N PRO A 46 -12.07 -1.83 -2.29
CA PRO A 46 -10.65 -1.89 -1.99
C PRO A 46 -9.86 -2.55 -3.12
N GLY A 47 -8.62 -2.12 -3.29
CA GLY A 47 -7.74 -2.72 -4.29
C GLY A 47 -6.43 -1.97 -4.47
N VAL A 48 -5.66 -2.46 -5.42
CA VAL A 48 -4.36 -1.89 -5.82
C VAL A 48 -4.48 -1.36 -7.22
N TYR A 49 -3.98 -0.14 -7.47
CA TYR A 49 -3.85 0.42 -8.80
C TYR A 49 -2.38 0.46 -9.22
N ILE A 50 -2.16 0.20 -10.49
CA ILE A 50 -0.84 0.07 -11.12
C ILE A 50 -0.80 1.08 -12.26
N MET A 51 0.24 1.92 -12.28
CA MET A 51 0.47 2.89 -13.34
C MET A 51 1.69 2.49 -14.15
N ARG A 52 1.55 2.49 -15.47
CA ARG A 52 2.61 2.15 -16.42
C ARG A 52 3.00 3.33 -17.31
N ASP A 53 4.26 3.36 -17.72
CA ASP A 53 4.75 4.28 -18.75
C ASP A 53 4.41 3.78 -20.18
N PRO A 54 4.68 4.58 -21.23
CA PRO A 54 4.43 4.16 -22.62
C PRO A 54 5.17 2.90 -23.04
N GLU A 55 6.31 2.61 -22.40
CA GLU A 55 7.09 1.39 -22.62
C GLU A 55 6.52 0.17 -21.88
N GLY A 56 5.49 0.34 -21.05
CA GLY A 56 4.78 -0.71 -20.33
C GLY A 56 5.36 -1.04 -18.95
N HIS A 57 6.40 -0.33 -18.50
CA HIS A 57 7.01 -0.55 -17.19
C HIS A 57 6.13 -0.03 -16.06
N ILE A 58 6.09 -0.76 -14.95
CA ILE A 58 5.38 -0.31 -13.74
C ILE A 58 6.18 0.82 -13.10
N ILE A 59 5.62 2.03 -13.15
CA ILE A 59 6.27 3.22 -12.62
C ILE A 59 5.74 3.60 -11.23
N TYR A 60 4.50 3.19 -10.91
CA TYR A 60 3.91 3.40 -9.59
C TYR A 60 2.85 2.33 -9.28
N VAL A 61 2.81 1.90 -8.02
CA VAL A 61 1.79 1.01 -7.45
C VAL A 61 1.25 1.67 -6.19
N GLY A 62 -0.05 1.67 -6.00
CA GLY A 62 -0.63 2.13 -4.75
C GLY A 62 -1.92 1.41 -4.41
N LYS A 63 -2.26 1.35 -3.12
CA LYS A 63 -3.54 0.81 -2.67
C LYS A 63 -4.58 1.88 -2.38
N ALA A 64 -5.85 1.48 -2.38
CA ALA A 64 -6.99 2.33 -2.06
C ALA A 64 -8.02 1.55 -1.24
N LYS A 65 -8.69 2.24 -0.29
CA LYS A 65 -9.94 1.75 0.32
C LYS A 65 -11.09 1.72 -0.68
N VAL A 66 -11.08 2.72 -1.57
CA VAL A 66 -12.05 2.90 -2.66
C VAL A 66 -11.26 3.33 -3.89
N LEU A 67 -11.05 2.42 -4.84
CA LEU A 67 -10.25 2.64 -6.05
C LEU A 67 -10.71 3.88 -6.82
N LYS A 68 -12.02 4.00 -7.08
CA LYS A 68 -12.62 5.15 -7.77
C LYS A 68 -12.23 6.49 -7.17
N ASN A 69 -12.41 6.67 -5.86
CA ASN A 69 -12.08 7.92 -5.18
C ASN A 69 -10.59 8.22 -5.26
N ARG A 70 -9.75 7.20 -5.05
CA ARG A 70 -8.29 7.37 -5.06
C ARG A 70 -7.78 7.74 -6.46
N LEU A 71 -8.25 7.05 -7.50
CA LEU A 71 -7.86 7.33 -8.88
C LEU A 71 -8.37 8.69 -9.35
N LEU A 72 -9.62 9.05 -9.03
CA LEU A 72 -10.17 10.39 -9.34
C LEU A 72 -9.36 11.50 -8.68
N SER A 73 -8.79 11.23 -7.52
CA SER A 73 -7.93 12.19 -6.84
C SER A 73 -6.76 12.61 -7.72
N TYR A 74 -6.11 11.74 -8.51
CA TYR A 74 -4.96 12.11 -9.34
C TYR A 74 -5.28 13.16 -10.42
N PHE A 75 -6.53 13.20 -10.90
CA PHE A 75 -6.96 14.04 -12.02
C PHE A 75 -7.82 15.25 -11.62
N SER A 76 -7.97 15.49 -10.31
CA SER A 76 -8.78 16.56 -9.72
C SER A 76 -7.97 17.50 -8.82
N GLY A 77 -8.31 18.79 -8.79
CA GLY A 77 -7.69 19.78 -7.91
C GLY A 77 -6.21 20.09 -8.21
N LYS A 78 -5.61 20.96 -7.37
CA LYS A 78 -4.17 21.27 -7.43
C LYS A 78 -3.37 20.10 -6.83
N LYS A 79 -2.32 19.67 -7.53
CA LYS A 79 -1.39 18.61 -7.10
C LYS A 79 -0.01 19.16 -6.82
N ASP A 80 0.70 18.50 -5.91
CA ASP A 80 2.11 18.73 -5.70
C ASP A 80 2.92 18.38 -6.96
N ILE A 81 4.13 18.94 -7.04
CA ILE A 81 4.99 18.80 -8.22
C ILE A 81 5.28 17.33 -8.53
N LYS A 82 5.51 16.49 -7.50
CA LYS A 82 5.88 15.09 -7.70
C LYS A 82 4.71 14.28 -8.29
N THR A 83 3.49 14.46 -7.80
CA THR A 83 2.31 13.80 -8.37
C THR A 83 2.05 14.24 -9.80
N ARG A 84 2.23 15.53 -10.13
CA ARG A 84 2.09 15.99 -11.52
C ARG A 84 3.11 15.34 -12.46
N HIS A 85 4.36 15.21 -12.03
CA HIS A 85 5.38 14.51 -12.80
C HIS A 85 5.05 13.03 -13.00
N LEU A 86 4.60 12.33 -11.95
CA LEU A 86 4.12 10.96 -12.07
C LEU A 86 3.02 10.86 -13.14
N VAL A 87 1.92 11.61 -12.97
CA VAL A 87 0.76 11.58 -13.89
C VAL A 87 1.14 11.94 -15.32
N SER A 88 2.13 12.82 -15.52
CA SER A 88 2.59 13.19 -16.86
C SER A 88 3.23 12.04 -17.64
N ARG A 89 3.74 11.02 -16.94
CA ARG A 89 4.44 9.85 -17.49
C ARG A 89 3.56 8.60 -17.57
N VAL A 90 2.33 8.65 -17.09
CA VAL A 90 1.40 7.51 -17.13
C VAL A 90 0.80 7.39 -18.54
N GLU A 91 0.88 6.20 -19.12
CA GLU A 91 0.17 5.81 -20.34
C GLU A 91 -0.99 4.86 -20.04
N ASN A 92 -0.84 3.98 -19.05
CA ASN A 92 -1.88 3.02 -18.68
C ASN A 92 -2.10 2.96 -17.16
N ILE A 93 -3.35 2.72 -16.75
CA ILE A 93 -3.76 2.50 -15.36
C ILE A 93 -4.56 1.21 -15.30
N GLU A 94 -4.06 0.27 -14.50
CA GLU A 94 -4.70 -1.01 -14.19
C GLU A 94 -5.08 -1.05 -12.72
N TRP A 95 -5.97 -1.98 -12.34
CA TRP A 95 -6.26 -2.25 -10.95
C TRP A 95 -6.54 -3.72 -10.68
N ILE A 96 -6.22 -4.14 -9.47
CA ILE A 96 -6.51 -5.45 -8.91
C ILE A 96 -7.49 -5.25 -7.76
N LEU A 97 -8.65 -5.89 -7.86
CA LEU A 97 -9.64 -5.91 -6.79
C LEU A 97 -9.12 -6.72 -5.60
N ALA A 98 -9.35 -6.21 -4.40
CA ALA A 98 -8.99 -6.89 -3.17
C ALA A 98 -10.25 -7.17 -2.34
N GLY A 99 -10.31 -8.34 -1.69
CA GLY A 99 -11.41 -8.69 -0.80
C GLY A 99 -11.47 -7.79 0.45
N SER A 100 -10.33 -7.21 0.84
CA SER A 100 -10.20 -6.33 1.99
C SER A 100 -9.11 -5.27 1.81
N GLU A 101 -9.06 -4.27 2.69
CA GLU A 101 -7.93 -3.32 2.77
C GLU A 101 -6.60 -4.03 3.07
N TYR A 102 -6.65 -5.18 3.75
CA TYR A 102 -5.50 -5.99 4.09
C TYR A 102 -4.93 -6.70 2.86
N ASP A 103 -5.79 -7.35 2.06
CA ASP A 103 -5.35 -8.00 0.83
C ASP A 103 -4.76 -6.98 -0.14
N ALA A 104 -5.37 -5.79 -0.23
CA ALA A 104 -4.83 -4.69 -1.02
C ALA A 104 -3.43 -4.27 -0.55
N LEU A 105 -3.18 -4.27 0.76
CA LEU A 105 -1.86 -3.98 1.32
C LEU A 105 -0.84 -5.06 0.97
N LEU A 106 -1.21 -6.34 1.05
CA LEU A 106 -0.30 -7.44 0.72
C LEU A 106 0.06 -7.44 -0.77
N ILE A 107 -0.94 -7.29 -1.64
CA ILE A 107 -0.76 -7.22 -3.10
C ILE A 107 0.14 -6.03 -3.46
N GLU A 108 -0.11 -4.84 -2.91
CA GLU A 108 0.73 -3.66 -3.13
C GLU A 108 2.18 -3.92 -2.70
N ASN A 109 2.38 -4.47 -1.51
CA ASN A 109 3.71 -4.73 -0.97
C ASN A 109 4.50 -5.70 -1.87
N ASN A 110 3.85 -6.77 -2.33
CA ASN A 110 4.46 -7.74 -3.24
C ASN A 110 4.85 -7.10 -4.57
N LEU A 111 3.94 -6.34 -5.19
CA LEU A 111 4.22 -5.65 -6.46
C LEU A 111 5.33 -4.60 -6.34
N ILE A 112 5.39 -3.87 -5.22
CA ILE A 112 6.48 -2.91 -4.96
C ILE A 112 7.81 -3.63 -4.78
N LYS A 113 7.85 -4.77 -4.07
CA LYS A 113 9.07 -5.57 -3.91
C LYS A 113 9.54 -6.19 -5.21
N GLU A 114 8.62 -6.74 -5.99
CA GLU A 114 8.93 -7.42 -7.25
C GLU A 114 9.42 -6.45 -8.32
N HIS A 115 8.75 -5.30 -8.49
CA HIS A 115 9.04 -4.39 -9.60
C HIS A 115 9.85 -3.16 -9.21
N THR A 116 10.00 -2.87 -7.91
CA THR A 116 10.73 -1.70 -7.38
C THR A 116 10.41 -0.39 -8.13
N PRO A 117 9.13 0.03 -8.23
CA PRO A 117 8.74 1.10 -9.14
C PRO A 117 9.40 2.44 -8.78
N LYS A 118 9.90 3.14 -9.79
CA LYS A 118 10.67 4.39 -9.65
C LYS A 118 10.00 5.42 -8.76
N TYR A 119 8.69 5.65 -8.92
CA TYR A 119 8.00 6.69 -8.16
C TYR A 119 7.57 6.25 -6.75
N ASN A 120 7.46 4.94 -6.47
CA ASN A 120 7.21 4.46 -5.10
C ASN A 120 8.37 4.75 -4.14
N ILE A 121 9.60 4.76 -4.66
CA ILE A 121 10.79 5.13 -3.88
C ILE A 121 10.78 6.63 -3.58
N ASN A 122 10.43 7.45 -4.58
CA ASN A 122 10.47 8.93 -4.50
C ASN A 122 9.28 9.55 -3.75
N LEU A 123 8.18 8.80 -3.62
CA LEU A 123 6.90 9.22 -3.02
C LEU A 123 6.58 8.49 -1.69
N LYS A 124 7.59 7.98 -0.97
CA LYS A 124 7.36 7.31 0.33
C LYS A 124 6.64 8.25 1.30
N ASP A 125 5.34 8.05 1.45
CA ASP A 125 4.52 8.68 2.48
C ASP A 125 4.19 7.66 3.56
N GLY A 126 4.52 8.03 4.80
CA GLY A 126 4.72 7.11 5.91
C GLY A 126 3.44 6.73 6.62
N LYS A 127 2.86 5.58 6.25
CA LYS A 127 2.10 4.74 7.19
C LYS A 127 2.61 3.32 7.09
N THR A 128 3.77 3.06 7.69
CA THR A 128 4.28 1.70 7.81
C THR A 128 3.38 0.94 8.76
N TYR A 129 2.63 0.00 8.19
CA TYR A 129 1.86 -0.96 8.96
C TYR A 129 2.80 -1.73 9.89
N PRO A 130 2.38 -1.98 11.15
CA PRO A 130 3.23 -2.70 12.07
C PRO A 130 3.44 -4.14 11.61
N SER A 131 4.62 -4.66 11.90
CA SER A 131 5.02 -6.04 11.68
C SER A 131 5.44 -6.66 13.01
N ILE A 132 5.39 -7.99 13.08
CA ILE A 132 6.04 -8.73 14.15
C ILE A 132 7.49 -8.95 13.74
N ARG A 133 8.44 -8.52 14.56
CA ARG A 133 9.87 -8.70 14.33
C ARG A 133 10.40 -9.79 15.23
N ILE A 134 11.18 -10.71 14.65
CA ILE A 134 12.04 -11.66 15.36
C ILE A 134 13.49 -11.18 15.19
N THR A 135 14.17 -10.85 16.29
CA THR A 135 15.55 -10.33 16.22
C THR A 135 16.57 -11.40 15.88
N ASN A 136 17.60 -11.02 15.14
CA ASN A 136 18.76 -11.86 14.85
C ASN A 136 19.81 -11.78 15.98
N GLU A 137 19.45 -12.30 17.15
CA GLU A 137 20.32 -12.40 18.32
C GLU A 137 20.41 -13.87 18.76
N GLU A 138 21.40 -14.23 19.58
CA GLU A 138 21.55 -15.60 20.11
C GLU A 138 20.26 -16.15 20.76
N PHE A 139 19.55 -15.27 21.47
CA PHE A 139 18.21 -15.53 22.02
C PHE A 139 17.24 -14.50 21.44
N PRO A 140 16.56 -14.81 20.32
CA PRO A 140 15.68 -13.86 19.64
C PRO A 140 14.58 -13.28 20.53
N ARG A 141 14.25 -12.01 20.29
CA ARG A 141 13.09 -11.31 20.86
C ARG A 141 12.00 -11.19 19.80
N ILE A 142 10.75 -11.24 20.26
CA ILE A 142 9.58 -11.13 19.38
C ILE A 142 8.72 -9.96 19.85
N PHE A 143 8.55 -8.95 18.99
CA PHE A 143 7.79 -7.75 19.32
C PHE A 143 7.25 -7.02 18.09
N LYS A 144 6.27 -6.15 18.32
CA LYS A 144 5.67 -5.27 17.31
C LYS A 144 6.62 -4.12 16.95
N THR A 145 6.84 -3.88 15.66
CA THR A 145 7.62 -2.73 15.16
C THR A 145 7.00 -2.14 13.89
N ARG A 146 7.21 -0.86 13.64
CA ARG A 146 6.95 -0.21 12.33
C ARG A 146 8.23 0.05 11.54
N ARG A 147 9.39 -0.21 12.14
CA ARG A 147 10.70 -0.01 11.52
C ARG A 147 11.25 -1.35 11.06
N ILE A 148 11.60 -1.42 9.78
CA ILE A 148 12.35 -2.51 9.18
C ILE A 148 13.82 -2.08 9.17
N ILE A 149 14.68 -2.89 9.78
CA ILE A 149 16.13 -2.71 9.88
C ILE A 149 16.79 -3.91 9.21
N ASN A 150 17.78 -3.66 8.35
CA ASN A 150 18.51 -4.72 7.65
C ASN A 150 19.66 -5.25 8.53
N ASP A 151 19.32 -5.95 9.61
CA ASP A 151 20.26 -6.56 10.56
C ASP A 151 20.14 -8.10 10.63
N GLY A 152 19.49 -8.69 9.62
CA GLY A 152 19.17 -10.12 9.58
C GLY A 152 17.93 -10.50 10.39
N SER A 153 17.26 -9.55 11.05
CA SER A 153 15.97 -9.83 11.70
C SER A 153 14.90 -10.25 10.69
N GLU A 154 14.00 -11.12 11.13
CA GLU A 154 12.84 -11.55 10.35
C GLU A 154 11.63 -10.67 10.68
N TYR A 155 10.80 -10.38 9.68
CA TYR A 155 9.63 -9.53 9.80
C TYR A 155 8.41 -10.21 9.20
N PHE A 156 7.39 -10.41 10.03
CA PHE A 156 6.12 -11.02 9.68
C PHE A 156 5.03 -9.95 9.61
N GLY A 157 4.15 -10.03 8.62
CA GLY A 157 3.22 -8.97 8.27
C GLY A 157 3.62 -8.27 6.96
N PRO A 158 3.14 -7.06 6.68
CA PRO A 158 2.53 -6.06 7.57
C PRO A 158 1.11 -6.40 8.04
N PHE A 159 0.73 -6.05 9.27
CA PHE A 159 -0.64 -6.25 9.78
C PHE A 159 -1.47 -4.96 9.75
N PRO A 160 -2.78 -5.04 9.46
CA PRO A 160 -3.63 -3.86 9.24
C PRO A 160 -4.02 -3.18 10.57
N SER A 161 -4.12 -3.97 11.65
CA SER A 161 -4.53 -3.55 12.99
C SER A 161 -3.42 -3.80 13.99
N SER A 162 -3.20 -2.84 14.89
CA SER A 162 -2.24 -3.01 15.99
C SER A 162 -2.79 -3.96 17.05
N GLU A 163 -4.10 -4.00 17.20
CA GLU A 163 -4.87 -4.84 18.11
C GLU A 163 -4.72 -6.31 17.74
N THR A 164 -4.83 -6.65 16.45
CA THR A 164 -4.59 -8.02 15.97
C THR A 164 -3.19 -8.49 16.35
N ILE A 165 -2.15 -7.69 16.09
CA ILE A 165 -0.78 -8.04 16.50
C ILE A 165 -0.69 -8.26 18.01
N ASP A 166 -1.32 -7.38 18.81
CA ASP A 166 -1.23 -7.49 20.27
C ASP A 166 -1.87 -8.79 20.77
N THR A 167 -2.97 -9.24 20.17
CA THR A 167 -3.57 -10.56 20.43
C THR A 167 -2.63 -11.71 20.06
N TYR A 168 -2.03 -11.69 18.87
CA TYR A 168 -1.05 -12.72 18.45
C TYR A 168 0.16 -12.76 19.41
N LEU A 169 0.71 -11.60 19.76
CA LEU A 169 1.85 -11.52 20.66
C LEU A 169 1.50 -11.97 22.08
N GLU A 170 0.29 -11.72 22.56
CA GLU A 170 -0.15 -12.23 23.87
C GLU A 170 -0.30 -13.75 23.86
N LEU A 171 -0.86 -14.32 22.78
CA LEU A 171 -0.92 -15.77 22.59
C LEU A 171 0.49 -16.39 22.57
N ILE A 172 1.40 -15.82 21.76
CA ILE A 172 2.79 -16.26 21.69
C ILE A 172 3.46 -16.22 23.07
N LYS A 173 3.28 -15.14 23.84
CA LYS A 173 3.86 -15.01 25.19
C LYS A 173 3.30 -16.02 26.20
N ARG A 174 2.08 -16.52 25.98
CA ARG A 174 1.45 -17.53 26.84
C ARG A 174 1.93 -18.93 26.49
N LEU A 175 1.96 -19.26 25.20
CA LEU A 175 2.32 -20.59 24.71
C LEU A 175 3.83 -20.83 24.70
N PHE A 176 4.61 -19.79 24.40
CA PHE A 176 6.06 -19.88 24.25
C PHE A 176 6.77 -18.86 25.14
N PRO A 177 7.11 -19.24 26.39
CA PRO A 177 7.88 -18.38 27.29
C PRO A 177 9.26 -18.06 26.71
N LEU A 178 9.41 -16.84 26.18
CA LEU A 178 10.66 -16.27 25.64
C LEU A 178 11.16 -15.12 26.51
N ARG A 179 12.40 -14.67 26.26
CA ARG A 179 12.97 -13.54 27.00
C ARG A 179 12.19 -12.24 26.71
N ARG A 180 11.94 -11.47 27.76
CA ARG A 180 11.25 -10.15 27.67
C ARG A 180 12.17 -8.95 27.87
N CYS A 181 13.39 -9.19 28.37
CA CYS A 181 14.37 -8.12 28.60
C CYS A 181 14.78 -7.47 27.27
N VAL A 182 14.93 -6.14 27.28
CA VAL A 182 15.40 -5.39 26.11
C VAL A 182 16.86 -5.71 25.83
N THR A 183 17.67 -5.70 26.88
CA THR A 183 19.07 -6.09 26.88
C THR A 183 19.25 -7.29 27.78
N MET A 184 19.87 -8.35 27.26
CA MET A 184 20.14 -9.55 28.04
C MET A 184 21.51 -9.44 28.72
N ARG A 185 21.48 -9.18 30.03
CA ARG A 185 22.66 -9.27 30.88
C ARG A 185 22.70 -10.66 31.51
N LYS A 186 23.88 -11.29 31.56
CA LYS A 186 24.07 -12.54 32.30
C LYS A 186 23.78 -12.29 33.79
N ARG A 187 23.10 -13.23 34.44
CA ARG A 187 22.69 -13.16 35.84
C ARG A 187 22.92 -14.51 36.49
N GLU A 188 23.22 -14.51 37.78
CA GLU A 188 23.27 -15.73 38.59
C GLU A 188 21.85 -16.25 38.86
N THR A 189 20.92 -15.34 39.19
CA THR A 189 19.52 -15.67 39.49
C THR A 189 18.57 -15.18 38.39
N PRO A 190 17.55 -15.97 38.02
CA PRO A 190 16.57 -15.58 37.02
C PRO A 190 15.65 -14.46 37.54
N CYS A 191 15.05 -13.71 36.63
CA CYS A 191 14.12 -12.62 36.99
C CYS A 191 12.70 -13.15 37.32
N MET A 192 11.85 -12.27 37.85
CA MET A 192 10.45 -12.57 38.17
C MET A 192 9.69 -13.24 37.01
N TYR A 193 9.91 -12.81 35.76
CA TYR A 193 9.23 -13.40 34.60
C TYR A 193 9.50 -14.89 34.43
N TYR A 194 10.66 -15.38 34.86
CA TYR A 194 10.94 -16.82 34.87
C TYR A 194 10.12 -17.53 35.93
N HIS A 195 10.11 -17.00 37.15
CA HIS A 195 9.38 -17.60 38.27
C HIS A 195 7.87 -17.68 38.04
N ILE A 196 7.30 -16.74 37.28
CA ILE A 196 5.87 -16.76 36.89
C ILE A 196 5.60 -17.47 35.54
N GLY A 197 6.59 -18.18 34.99
CA GLY A 197 6.45 -18.97 33.75
C GLY A 197 6.31 -18.16 32.46
N ARG A 198 6.63 -16.86 32.47
CA ARG A 198 6.53 -15.95 31.31
C ARG A 198 7.86 -15.72 30.58
N CYS A 199 8.93 -16.39 30.99
CA CYS A 199 10.26 -16.36 30.38
C CYS A 199 10.97 -17.68 30.67
N SER A 200 11.72 -18.20 29.70
CA SER A 200 12.53 -19.42 29.87
C SER A 200 13.87 -19.20 30.61
N GLY A 201 14.19 -17.96 30.96
CA GLY A 201 15.37 -17.62 31.77
C GLY A 201 16.74 -17.83 31.12
N PRO A 202 16.95 -17.54 29.80
CA PRO A 202 18.25 -17.74 29.16
C PRO A 202 19.37 -16.89 29.79
N CYS A 203 19.04 -15.73 30.35
CA CYS A 203 20.00 -14.86 31.05
C CYS A 203 20.68 -15.51 32.27
N ALA A 204 20.07 -16.55 32.85
CA ALA A 204 20.59 -17.28 34.01
C ALA A 204 20.81 -18.77 33.68
N GLY A 205 20.97 -19.11 32.39
CA GLY A 205 21.27 -20.48 31.95
C GLY A 205 20.16 -21.50 32.23
N LYS A 206 18.90 -21.07 32.42
CA LYS A 206 17.78 -21.97 32.75
C LYS A 206 17.17 -22.69 31.55
N ILE A 207 17.63 -22.37 30.34
CA ILE A 207 17.27 -23.03 29.09
C ILE A 207 18.50 -23.07 28.19
N THR A 208 18.66 -24.14 27.42
CA THR A 208 19.70 -24.24 26.39
C THR A 208 19.36 -23.36 25.20
N ARG A 209 20.37 -23.01 24.41
CA ARG A 209 20.17 -22.23 23.18
C ARG A 209 19.29 -22.98 22.20
N GLU A 210 19.51 -24.28 22.07
CA GLU A 210 18.82 -25.17 21.14
C GLU A 210 17.33 -25.25 21.47
N ALA A 211 16.98 -25.52 22.72
CA ALA A 211 15.59 -25.57 23.17
C ALA A 211 14.88 -24.20 23.08
N TYR A 212 15.63 -23.10 23.23
CA TYR A 212 15.08 -21.77 23.00
C TYR A 212 14.76 -21.54 21.52
N LEU A 213 15.70 -21.90 20.63
CA LEU A 213 15.54 -21.73 19.18
C LEU A 213 14.45 -22.64 18.60
N GLU A 214 14.24 -23.82 19.17
CA GLU A 214 13.12 -24.69 18.83
C GLU A 214 11.77 -23.99 19.05
N ARG A 215 11.59 -23.33 20.20
CA ARG A 215 10.40 -22.51 20.49
C ARG A 215 10.26 -21.35 19.51
N VAL A 216 11.37 -20.69 19.17
CA VAL A 216 11.34 -19.63 18.14
C VAL A 216 10.93 -20.21 16.79
N GLY A 217 11.38 -21.42 16.42
CA GLY A 217 10.97 -22.14 15.22
C GLY A 217 9.48 -22.43 15.18
N GLN A 218 8.89 -22.88 16.28
CA GLN A 218 7.44 -23.08 16.40
C GLN A 218 6.66 -21.77 16.17
N ILE A 219 7.17 -20.66 16.71
CA ILE A 219 6.56 -19.33 16.50
C ILE A 219 6.71 -18.88 15.04
N ARG A 220 7.83 -19.18 14.37
CA ARG A 220 7.98 -18.89 12.93
C ARG A 220 6.90 -19.60 12.11
N LYS A 221 6.67 -20.89 12.36
CA LYS A 221 5.61 -21.68 11.69
C LYS A 221 4.22 -21.09 11.95
N LEU A 222 3.94 -20.71 13.20
CA LEU A 222 2.68 -20.06 13.57
C LEU A 222 2.49 -18.73 12.81
N LEU A 223 3.56 -17.95 12.64
CA LEU A 223 3.51 -16.64 11.97
C LEU A 223 3.54 -16.72 10.44
N SER A 224 4.09 -17.79 9.85
CA SER A 224 4.09 -18.01 8.39
C SER A 224 2.76 -18.52 7.84
N GLY A 225 1.80 -18.86 8.71
CA GLY A 225 0.49 -19.37 8.29
C GLY A 225 0.46 -20.88 8.04
N GLU A 226 1.46 -21.62 8.49
CA GLU A 226 1.44 -23.10 8.56
C GLU A 226 0.54 -23.56 9.73
N THR A 227 -0.68 -23.03 9.82
CA THR A 227 -1.65 -23.33 10.88
C THR A 227 -2.48 -24.59 10.61
N ALA A 228 -2.19 -25.35 9.54
CA ALA A 228 -2.89 -26.59 9.23
C ALA A 228 -2.45 -27.79 10.09
N GLU A 229 -1.34 -27.71 10.83
CA GLU A 229 -0.78 -28.87 11.58
C GLU A 229 -0.77 -28.70 13.11
N LEU A 230 -1.41 -27.67 13.68
CA LEU A 230 -1.30 -27.36 15.11
C LEU A 230 -2.63 -27.36 15.89
N LEU A 231 -3.70 -27.96 15.35
CA LEU A 231 -4.95 -28.24 16.06
C LEU A 231 -5.29 -29.73 16.01
#